data_AF-A0A7S0Q6Q3-F1
#
_entry.id   AF-A0A7S0Q6Q3-F1
#
_cell.length_a   1.000
_cell.length_b   1.000
_cell.length_c   1.000
_cell.angle_alpha   90.00
_cell.angle_beta   90.00
_cell.angle_gamma   90.00
#
_symmetry.space_group_name_H-M   'P 1'
#
loop_
_entity.id
_entity.type
_entity.pdbx_description
1 polymer ?
#
loop_
_entity_poly.entity_id
_entity_poly.type
_entity_poly.pdbx_seq_one_letter_code
_entity_poly.pdbx_strand_id
1 'polypeptide(L)'
;MLGDLQRRGMRIKNDVMDADVIIVNTCAFVEDAKRESIAAVVEAAGLKADRAVPARALFVTGCLAQRYADELAVELPEVDAIVGFENYSDLPAKVADIFDKDYEEQSSSSRASVFVGSPTVPFRSEEDRWQLTPSHSAYIRVAEGCDHECTFCAIPGFRGAFRSKPFDTAVAEAERLAERGVRELNLIAEDTNQYGADFQADPRRLPELLHALAAIPQLKWIRLLYCFPSYFSDELIEAIASIDKVVKYIDIPLQHLTPSVLTRMRRPGSKGTEAILRKLRERVPDLVLRTTFICGFPGETDEEHAELVQRAAKMHFARGGAFSYSAEDGTVAGQMAAQVEDEIKQDRRDELTSLFQHESRSWAEGQLGRELDVMIDRMDGNDAIGRTEYDAPEIDNIVRIPAMPLLPGSVVRCRVVAVDDVDLIAEPAGM
;
A
#
# COMPACT_ATOMS: atom_id res chain seq x y z
N MET A 1 15.86 -5.12 -4.96
CA MET A 1 16.02 -6.41 -4.23
C MET A 1 15.99 -7.60 -5.18
N LEU A 2 14.83 -8.07 -5.65
CA LEU A 2 14.77 -9.25 -6.54
C LEU A 2 15.53 -9.04 -7.87
N GLY A 3 15.47 -7.84 -8.43
CA GLY A 3 16.28 -7.46 -9.59
C GLY A 3 17.79 -7.57 -9.35
N ASP A 4 18.24 -7.25 -8.13
CA ASP A 4 19.65 -7.35 -7.73
C ASP A 4 20.10 -8.82 -7.71
N LEU A 5 19.24 -9.72 -7.21
CA LEU A 5 19.48 -11.16 -7.20
C LEU A 5 19.56 -11.71 -8.63
N GLN A 6 18.62 -11.32 -9.50
CA GLN A 6 18.60 -11.75 -10.90
C GLN A 6 19.87 -11.29 -11.65
N ARG A 7 20.28 -10.04 -11.45
CA ARG A 7 21.53 -9.51 -12.04
C ARG A 7 22.77 -10.30 -11.65
N ARG A 8 22.77 -10.92 -10.47
CA ARG A 8 23.86 -11.77 -9.97
C ARG A 8 23.71 -13.24 -10.39
N GLY A 9 22.80 -13.54 -11.31
CA GLY A 9 22.63 -14.86 -11.92
C GLY A 9 21.67 -15.79 -11.16
N MET A 10 21.02 -15.32 -10.09
CA MET A 10 20.03 -16.10 -9.36
C MET A 10 18.71 -16.14 -10.15
N ARG A 11 17.96 -17.24 -10.01
CA ARG A 11 16.67 -17.42 -10.67
C ARG A 11 15.56 -17.24 -9.66
N ILE A 12 14.61 -16.35 -9.96
CA ILE A 12 13.43 -16.16 -9.13
C ILE A 12 12.42 -17.26 -9.45
N LYS A 13 11.90 -17.91 -8.41
CA LYS A 13 10.87 -18.96 -8.49
C LYS A 13 9.54 -18.42 -7.99
N ASN A 14 8.45 -18.84 -8.64
CA ASN A 14 7.09 -18.51 -8.20
C ASN A 14 6.56 -19.51 -7.17
N ASP A 15 7.10 -20.73 -7.16
CA ASP A 15 6.78 -21.76 -6.18
C ASP A 15 7.93 -21.86 -5.17
N VAL A 16 7.59 -21.72 -3.88
CA VAL A 16 8.54 -21.83 -2.76
C VAL A 16 9.14 -23.24 -2.66
N MET A 17 8.40 -24.27 -3.11
CA MET A 17 8.85 -25.66 -3.09
C MET A 17 10.03 -25.93 -4.03
N ASP A 18 10.28 -25.03 -4.99
CA ASP A 18 11.37 -25.11 -5.95
C ASP A 18 12.58 -24.22 -5.58
N ALA A 19 12.55 -23.54 -4.43
CA ALA A 19 13.50 -22.49 -4.09
C ALA A 19 14.63 -22.99 -3.18
N ASP A 20 15.88 -22.70 -3.55
CA ASP A 20 17.06 -22.97 -2.69
C ASP A 20 17.16 -21.98 -1.52
N VAL A 21 16.57 -20.78 -1.67
CA VAL A 21 16.52 -19.73 -0.63
C VAL A 21 15.14 -19.12 -0.60
N ILE A 22 14.60 -18.98 0.61
CA ILE A 22 13.33 -18.32 0.88
C ILE A 22 13.61 -16.92 1.44
N ILE A 23 12.95 -15.90 0.89
CA ILE A 23 13.04 -14.52 1.39
C ILE A 23 11.63 -14.08 1.77
N VAL A 24 11.41 -13.81 3.05
CA VAL A 24 10.14 -13.26 3.54
C VAL A 24 10.30 -11.76 3.74
N ASN A 25 9.51 -10.96 3.00
CA ASN A 25 9.47 -9.51 3.16
C ASN A 25 8.31 -9.12 4.08
N THR A 26 8.65 -8.59 5.25
CA THR A 26 7.75 -8.44 6.39
C THR A 26 7.24 -7.01 6.57
N CYS A 27 6.07 -6.89 7.18
CA CYS A 27 5.46 -5.64 7.59
C CYS A 27 5.56 -5.43 9.11
N ALA A 28 5.61 -4.17 9.55
CA ALA A 28 5.61 -3.79 10.97
C ALA A 28 4.66 -2.63 11.27
N PHE A 29 3.64 -2.46 10.41
CA PHE A 29 2.76 -1.30 10.44
C PHE A 29 1.67 -1.41 11.52
N VAL A 30 0.94 -2.53 11.53
CA VAL A 30 -0.12 -2.85 12.49
C VAL A 30 0.07 -4.27 13.03
N GLU A 31 -0.45 -4.53 14.23
CA GLU A 31 -0.32 -5.82 14.91
C GLU A 31 -0.75 -7.02 14.05
N ASP A 32 -1.88 -6.94 13.34
CA ASP A 32 -2.34 -8.04 12.48
C ASP A 32 -1.34 -8.34 11.35
N ALA A 33 -0.77 -7.31 10.74
CA ALA A 33 0.25 -7.46 9.68
C ALA A 33 1.59 -7.99 10.23
N LYS A 34 1.94 -7.68 11.49
CA LYS A 34 3.10 -8.29 12.16
C LYS A 34 2.86 -9.77 12.40
N ARG A 35 1.68 -10.14 12.90
CA ARG A 35 1.31 -11.54 13.14
C ARG A 35 1.32 -12.37 11.86
N GLU A 36 0.74 -11.83 10.78
CA GLU A 36 0.80 -12.45 9.46
C GLU A 36 2.25 -12.62 8.99
N SER A 37 3.08 -11.58 9.14
CA SER A 37 4.49 -11.64 8.77
C SER A 37 5.25 -12.72 9.56
N ILE A 38 5.02 -12.82 10.88
CA ILE A 38 5.64 -13.85 11.72
C ILE A 38 5.14 -15.24 11.31
N ALA A 39 3.85 -15.41 11.07
CA ALA A 39 3.28 -16.68 10.61
C ALA A 39 3.92 -17.15 9.30
N ALA A 40 4.11 -16.24 8.34
CA ALA A 40 4.79 -16.54 7.07
C ALA A 40 6.27 -16.94 7.28
N VAL A 41 6.97 -16.31 8.23
CA VAL A 41 8.35 -16.72 8.57
C VAL A 41 8.38 -18.12 9.20
N VAL A 42 7.44 -18.43 10.11
CA VAL A 42 7.33 -19.76 10.74
C VAL A 42 7.00 -20.83 9.71
N GLU A 43 6.08 -20.55 8.77
CA GLU A 43 5.77 -21.45 7.66
C GLU A 43 7.01 -21.71 6.80
N ALA A 44 7.72 -20.65 6.41
CA ALA A 44 8.95 -20.76 5.63
C ALA A 44 10.06 -21.54 6.37
N ALA A 45 10.16 -21.39 7.69
CA ALA A 45 11.07 -22.16 8.52
C ALA A 45 10.70 -23.66 8.51
N GLY A 46 9.40 -23.98 8.58
CA GLY A 46 8.90 -25.34 8.42
C GLY A 46 9.26 -25.94 7.07
N LEU A 47 9.13 -25.18 5.99
CA LEU A 47 9.54 -25.60 4.64
C LEU A 47 11.04 -25.84 4.55
N LYS A 48 11.88 -24.96 5.11
CA LYS A 48 13.34 -25.16 5.16
C LYS A 48 13.73 -26.44 5.92
N ALA A 49 12.98 -26.79 6.97
CA ALA A 49 13.24 -27.99 7.76
C ALA A 49 12.79 -29.30 7.06
N ASP A 50 11.90 -29.21 6.07
CA ASP A 50 11.44 -30.37 5.31
C ASP A 50 12.48 -30.78 4.26
N ARG A 51 12.99 -32.02 4.39
CA ARG A 51 13.97 -32.60 3.46
C ARG A 51 13.43 -32.80 2.05
N ALA A 52 12.12 -32.73 1.84
CA ALA A 52 11.52 -32.75 0.51
C ALA A 52 11.65 -31.40 -0.22
N VAL A 53 11.94 -30.32 0.50
CA VAL A 53 12.12 -28.97 -0.04
C VAL A 53 13.63 -28.70 -0.21
N PRO A 54 14.09 -28.13 -1.33
CA PRO A 54 15.51 -27.83 -1.56
C PRO A 54 16.02 -26.62 -0.76
N ALA A 55 15.15 -25.92 -0.03
CA ALA A 55 15.47 -24.70 0.67
C ALA A 55 16.58 -24.92 1.72
N ARG A 56 17.68 -24.18 1.57
CA ARG A 56 18.84 -24.24 2.48
C ARG A 56 18.93 -23.02 3.39
N ALA A 57 18.28 -21.91 3.02
CA ALA A 57 18.27 -20.71 3.84
C ALA A 57 16.96 -19.92 3.78
N LEU A 58 16.72 -19.19 4.87
CA LEU A 58 15.59 -18.31 5.13
C LEU A 58 16.11 -16.94 5.52
N PHE A 59 15.74 -15.93 4.72
CA PHE A 59 16.03 -14.52 4.98
C PHE A 59 14.76 -13.80 5.39
N VAL A 60 14.85 -12.97 6.42
CA VAL A 60 13.80 -12.05 6.82
C VAL A 60 14.21 -10.64 6.45
N THR A 61 13.39 -9.98 5.65
CA THR A 61 13.60 -8.61 5.17
C THR A 61 12.39 -7.76 5.53
N GLY A 62 12.48 -6.43 5.39
CA GLY A 62 11.30 -5.56 5.45
C GLY A 62 11.22 -4.74 6.73
N CYS A 63 10.03 -4.24 7.05
CA CYS A 63 9.84 -3.35 8.19
C CYS A 63 10.09 -4.04 9.53
N LEU A 64 9.68 -5.30 9.68
CA LEU A 64 9.87 -6.05 10.93
C LEU A 64 11.36 -6.32 11.14
N ALA A 65 12.07 -6.73 10.08
CA ALA A 65 13.52 -6.87 10.09
C ALA A 65 14.24 -5.57 10.47
N GLN A 66 13.78 -4.42 9.98
CA GLN A 66 14.38 -3.12 10.28
C GLN A 66 14.14 -2.68 11.73
N ARG A 67 12.95 -2.97 12.29
CA ARG A 67 12.50 -2.44 13.57
C ARG A 67 12.79 -3.36 14.76
N TYR A 68 12.68 -4.67 14.57
CA TYR A 68 12.71 -5.69 15.63
C TYR A 68 13.78 -6.76 15.38
N ALA A 69 14.93 -6.35 14.85
CA ALA A 69 15.96 -7.28 14.37
C ALA A 69 16.51 -8.19 15.47
N ASP A 70 16.77 -7.61 16.65
CA ASP A 70 17.35 -8.33 17.78
C ASP A 70 16.34 -9.30 18.39
N GLU A 71 15.06 -8.91 18.53
CA GLU A 71 14.02 -9.82 19.00
C GLU A 71 13.80 -10.96 18.01
N LEU A 72 13.70 -10.67 16.70
CA LEU A 72 13.56 -11.69 15.67
C LEU A 72 14.74 -12.68 15.68
N ALA A 73 15.97 -12.21 15.89
CA ALA A 73 17.15 -13.08 15.95
C ALA A 73 17.17 -14.00 17.19
N VAL A 74 16.44 -13.63 18.26
CA VAL A 74 16.30 -14.43 19.48
C VAL A 74 15.13 -15.41 19.34
N GLU A 75 13.98 -14.93 18.88
CA GLU A 75 12.72 -15.67 18.87
C GLU A 75 12.58 -16.62 17.66
N LEU A 76 13.31 -16.35 16.56
CA LEU A 76 13.28 -17.15 15.33
C LEU A 76 14.69 -17.63 14.96
N PRO A 77 15.28 -18.55 15.74
CA PRO A 77 16.62 -19.07 15.48
C PRO A 77 16.73 -19.86 14.17
N GLU A 78 15.61 -20.23 13.55
CA GLU A 78 15.55 -20.88 12.24
C GLU A 78 15.84 -19.91 11.09
N VAL A 79 15.89 -18.60 11.32
CA VAL A 79 16.24 -17.60 10.31
C VAL A 79 17.76 -17.53 10.16
N ASP A 80 18.27 -17.60 8.93
CA ASP A 80 19.72 -17.56 8.69
C ASP A 80 20.23 -16.12 8.65
N ALA A 81 19.42 -15.19 8.11
CA ALA A 81 19.76 -13.78 8.08
C ALA A 81 18.55 -12.85 8.19
N ILE A 82 18.73 -11.77 8.95
CA ILE A 82 17.79 -10.65 9.08
C ILE A 82 18.41 -9.44 8.42
N VAL A 83 17.73 -8.85 7.42
CA VAL A 83 18.32 -7.82 6.56
C VAL A 83 17.43 -6.58 6.50
N GLY A 84 17.97 -5.46 7.01
CA GLY A 84 17.37 -4.14 6.96
C GLY A 84 17.59 -3.42 5.62
N PHE A 85 17.00 -2.24 5.46
CA PHE A 85 16.89 -1.54 4.17
C PHE A 85 18.25 -1.20 3.54
N GLU A 86 19.23 -0.76 4.32
CA GLU A 86 20.57 -0.38 3.85
C GLU A 86 21.30 -1.55 3.18
N ASN A 87 21.02 -2.77 3.62
CA ASN A 87 21.72 -3.97 3.19
C ASN A 87 21.07 -4.68 1.99
N TYR A 88 20.00 -4.13 1.41
CA TYR A 88 19.32 -4.74 0.27
C TYR A 88 20.17 -4.81 -1.01
N SER A 89 21.12 -3.89 -1.19
CA SER A 89 22.06 -3.92 -2.33
C SER A 89 23.08 -5.04 -2.21
N ASP A 90 23.43 -5.41 -0.98
CA ASP A 90 24.38 -6.47 -0.65
C ASP A 90 23.69 -7.83 -0.45
N LEU A 91 22.35 -7.87 -0.46
CA LEU A 91 21.59 -9.11 -0.32
C LEU A 91 22.07 -10.24 -1.26
N PRO A 92 22.40 -10.00 -2.54
CA PRO A 92 22.93 -11.06 -3.40
C PRO A 92 24.27 -11.63 -2.93
N ALA A 93 25.15 -10.83 -2.33
CA ALA A 93 26.40 -11.34 -1.75
C ALA A 93 26.10 -12.21 -0.53
N LYS A 94 25.23 -11.73 0.37
CA LYS A 94 24.80 -12.48 1.55
C LYS A 94 24.13 -13.82 1.21
N VAL A 95 23.31 -13.83 0.16
CA VAL A 95 22.71 -15.07 -0.35
C VAL A 95 23.78 -16.01 -0.90
N ALA A 96 24.78 -15.50 -1.61
CA ALA A 96 25.86 -16.33 -2.14
C ALA A 96 26.76 -16.92 -1.04
N ASP A 97 27.05 -16.15 0.02
CA ASP A 97 27.90 -16.57 1.14
C ASP A 97 27.35 -17.82 1.84
N ILE A 98 26.02 -17.97 1.92
CA ILE A 98 25.37 -19.15 2.51
C ILE A 98 25.71 -20.44 1.77
N PHE A 99 25.96 -20.36 0.47
CA PHE A 99 26.29 -21.52 -0.35
C PHE A 99 27.79 -21.84 -0.37
N ASP A 100 28.62 -21.03 0.30
CA ASP A 100 30.04 -21.32 0.46
C ASP A 100 30.26 -22.39 1.54
N LYS A 101 31.20 -23.31 1.32
CA LYS A 101 31.44 -24.46 2.20
C LYS A 101 31.97 -24.04 3.57
N ASP A 102 32.66 -22.91 3.64
CA ASP A 102 33.16 -22.35 4.91
C ASP A 102 32.01 -21.79 5.78
N TYR A 103 30.86 -21.47 5.17
CA TYR A 103 29.66 -21.02 5.90
C TYR A 103 29.01 -22.17 6.68
N GLU A 104 28.97 -23.40 6.13
CA GLU A 104 28.40 -24.57 6.82
C GLU A 104 29.17 -24.92 8.11
N GLU A 105 30.49 -24.69 8.16
CA GLU A 105 31.29 -24.88 9.38
C GLU A 105 31.06 -23.75 10.41
N GLN A 106 30.80 -22.51 9.96
CA GLN A 106 30.52 -21.34 10.80
C GLN A 106 29.06 -21.24 11.28
N SER A 107 28.11 -21.80 10.54
CA SER A 107 26.68 -21.90 10.86
C SER A 107 26.40 -22.74 12.12
N SER A 108 27.44 -23.34 12.72
CA SER A 108 27.39 -23.91 14.07
C SER A 108 27.11 -22.86 15.17
N SER A 109 27.11 -21.56 14.85
CA SER A 109 26.56 -20.51 15.72
C SER A 109 25.03 -20.48 15.65
N SER A 110 24.36 -20.71 16.78
CA SER A 110 22.91 -20.87 16.92
C SER A 110 22.07 -19.58 16.75
N ARG A 111 22.57 -18.52 16.10
CA ARG A 111 21.88 -17.23 15.98
C ARG A 111 21.93 -16.69 14.56
N ALA A 112 20.80 -16.15 14.11
CA ALA A 112 20.66 -15.47 12.82
C ALA A 112 21.71 -14.36 12.65
N SER A 113 22.24 -14.21 11.44
CA SER A 113 23.10 -13.07 11.10
C SER A 113 22.25 -11.80 10.94
N VAL A 114 22.52 -10.77 11.73
CA VAL A 114 21.76 -9.52 11.71
C VAL A 114 22.50 -8.44 10.92
N PHE A 115 21.87 -7.95 9.85
CA PHE A 115 22.38 -6.91 8.96
C PHE A 115 21.40 -5.75 8.90
N VAL A 116 21.33 -4.97 9.97
CA VAL A 116 20.47 -3.80 10.07
C VAL A 116 21.32 -2.56 10.24
N GLY A 117 21.01 -1.56 9.42
CA GLY A 117 21.73 -0.30 9.36
C GLY A 117 20.76 0.87 9.27
N SER A 118 21.18 1.93 8.57
CA SER A 118 20.37 3.14 8.48
C SER A 118 18.99 2.87 7.85
N PRO A 119 17.88 3.40 8.43
CA PRO A 119 16.57 3.37 7.79
C PRO A 119 16.48 4.35 6.61
N THR A 120 17.41 5.31 6.55
CA THR A 120 17.47 6.33 5.51
C THR A 120 18.47 5.88 4.45
N VAL A 121 17.93 5.30 3.39
CA VAL A 121 18.71 4.76 2.27
C VAL A 121 18.46 5.62 1.03
N PRO A 122 19.50 6.00 0.28
CA PRO A 122 19.32 6.69 -1.00
C PRO A 122 18.45 5.88 -1.95
N PHE A 123 17.60 6.57 -2.71
CA PHE A 123 16.86 5.92 -3.79
C PHE A 123 17.82 5.30 -4.79
N ARG A 124 17.59 4.02 -5.09
CA ARG A 124 18.36 3.27 -6.07
C ARG A 124 17.64 3.25 -7.40
N SER A 125 18.38 3.00 -8.47
CA SER A 125 17.76 2.71 -9.76
C SER A 125 16.98 1.40 -9.68
N GLU A 126 15.74 1.43 -10.16
CA GLU A 126 14.84 0.27 -10.28
C GLU A 126 14.86 -0.30 -11.71
N GLU A 127 15.94 -0.08 -12.48
CA GLU A 127 16.11 -0.57 -13.86
C GLU A 127 15.87 -2.07 -14.01
N ASP A 128 16.40 -2.86 -13.08
CA ASP A 128 16.31 -4.33 -13.14
C ASP A 128 15.17 -4.89 -12.29
N ARG A 129 14.17 -4.07 -11.95
CA ARG A 129 13.05 -4.48 -11.08
C ARG A 129 12.37 -5.74 -11.60
N TRP A 130 12.36 -6.80 -10.78
CA TRP A 130 11.47 -7.94 -10.99
C TRP A 130 10.06 -7.57 -10.53
N GLN A 131 9.07 -7.80 -11.39
CA GLN A 131 7.69 -7.43 -11.10
C GLN A 131 6.94 -8.65 -10.56
N LEU A 132 6.39 -8.51 -9.35
CA LEU A 132 5.53 -9.52 -8.72
C LEU A 132 4.04 -9.24 -8.94
N THR A 133 3.69 -8.00 -9.27
CA THR A 133 2.31 -7.61 -9.61
C THR A 133 1.93 -8.12 -11.00
N PRO A 134 0.63 -8.22 -11.33
CA PRO A 134 0.17 -8.51 -12.69
C PRO A 134 0.85 -7.60 -13.72
N SER A 135 1.08 -8.10 -14.93
CA SER A 135 1.91 -7.41 -15.94
C SER A 135 1.42 -6.02 -16.32
N HIS A 136 0.12 -5.74 -16.16
CA HIS A 136 -0.52 -4.49 -16.54
C HIS A 136 -0.64 -3.45 -15.40
N SER A 137 -0.29 -3.79 -14.16
CA SER A 137 -0.39 -2.85 -13.02
C SER A 137 0.87 -2.87 -12.18
N ALA A 138 1.37 -1.70 -11.77
CA ALA A 138 2.55 -1.60 -10.93
C ALA A 138 2.42 -0.49 -9.89
N TYR A 139 2.92 -0.76 -8.68
CA TYR A 139 3.15 0.26 -7.67
C TYR A 139 4.49 0.96 -7.91
N ILE A 140 4.52 2.29 -7.90
CA ILE A 140 5.77 3.07 -7.91
C ILE A 140 5.86 3.81 -6.59
N ARG A 141 6.96 3.56 -5.86
CA ARG A 141 7.29 4.29 -4.65
C ARG A 141 7.92 5.63 -5.02
N VAL A 142 7.16 6.71 -4.89
CA VAL A 142 7.59 8.06 -5.28
C VAL A 142 8.25 8.83 -4.14
N ALA A 143 8.01 8.43 -2.89
CA ALA A 143 8.69 8.96 -1.72
C ALA A 143 8.78 7.87 -0.63
N GLU A 144 9.61 8.10 0.37
CA GLU A 144 9.82 7.22 1.52
C GLU A 144 9.92 8.05 2.81
N GLY A 145 9.47 7.47 3.91
CA GLY A 145 9.55 8.11 5.23
C GLY A 145 8.49 9.20 5.40
N CYS A 146 8.43 9.77 6.59
CA CYS A 146 7.36 10.68 6.97
C CYS A 146 7.80 11.61 8.11
N ASP A 147 7.51 12.90 7.97
CA ASP A 147 7.85 13.92 8.97
C ASP A 147 6.67 14.28 9.89
N HIS A 148 5.53 13.59 9.74
CA HIS A 148 4.37 13.81 10.60
C HIS A 148 4.57 13.22 11.99
N GLU A 149 4.20 13.97 13.01
CA GLU A 149 4.27 13.55 14.41
C GLU A 149 2.97 12.89 14.90
N CYS A 150 2.31 12.10 14.06
CA CYS A 150 1.06 11.41 14.41
C CYS A 150 1.29 10.51 15.64
N THR A 151 0.52 10.70 16.71
CA THR A 151 0.82 10.06 18.01
C THR A 151 0.70 8.54 18.01
N PHE A 152 -0.05 7.96 17.07
CA PHE A 152 -0.24 6.53 16.89
C PHE A 152 0.75 5.89 15.91
N CYS A 153 1.56 6.68 15.18
CA CYS A 153 2.35 6.18 14.06
C CYS A 153 3.81 5.96 14.45
N ALA A 154 4.33 4.74 14.22
CA ALA A 154 5.73 4.41 14.47
C ALA A 154 6.64 4.61 13.24
N ILE A 155 6.08 4.90 12.06
CA ILE A 155 6.79 4.99 10.77
C ILE A 155 8.04 5.88 10.84
N PRO A 156 8.01 7.10 11.39
CA PRO A 156 9.21 7.96 11.39
C PRO A 156 10.40 7.32 12.10
N GLY A 157 10.16 6.45 13.09
CA GLY A 157 11.20 5.78 13.87
C GLY A 157 12.00 4.73 13.09
N PHE A 158 11.43 4.11 12.05
CA PHE A 158 12.10 3.03 11.31
C PHE A 158 12.11 3.18 9.79
N ARG A 159 11.36 4.13 9.21
CA ARG A 159 11.45 4.54 7.78
C ARG A 159 12.28 5.81 7.58
N GLY A 160 12.55 6.55 8.66
CA GLY A 160 13.29 7.80 8.64
C GLY A 160 12.44 9.00 8.18
N ALA A 161 13.12 10.13 8.01
CA ALA A 161 12.52 11.38 7.55
C ALA A 161 11.99 11.26 6.11
N PHE A 162 11.04 12.13 5.78
CA PHE A 162 10.46 12.21 4.44
C PHE A 162 11.53 12.52 3.39
N ARG A 163 11.54 11.73 2.32
CA ARG A 163 12.44 11.90 1.17
C ARG A 163 11.72 11.54 -0.12
N SER A 164 11.81 12.43 -1.12
CA SER A 164 11.24 12.17 -2.43
C SER A 164 12.21 11.44 -3.34
N LYS A 165 11.69 10.51 -4.13
CA LYS A 165 12.43 9.87 -5.22
C LYS A 165 12.79 10.93 -6.26
N PRO A 166 14.05 11.00 -6.72
CA PRO A 166 14.42 11.97 -7.75
C PRO A 166 13.51 11.89 -8.97
N PHE A 167 13.07 13.05 -9.47
CA PHE A 167 12.06 13.16 -10.54
C PHE A 167 12.39 12.31 -11.76
N ASP A 168 13.58 12.48 -12.32
CA ASP A 168 13.97 11.77 -13.54
C ASP A 168 14.07 10.25 -13.30
N THR A 169 14.43 9.82 -12.08
CA THR A 169 14.45 8.40 -11.71
C THR A 169 13.03 7.82 -11.63
N ALA A 170 12.06 8.58 -11.11
CA ALA A 170 10.66 8.15 -11.04
C ALA A 170 10.03 8.03 -12.44
N VAL A 171 10.28 9.03 -13.30
CA VAL A 171 9.80 9.01 -14.70
C VAL A 171 10.43 7.87 -15.48
N ALA A 172 11.76 7.70 -15.39
CA ALA A 172 12.45 6.62 -16.10
C ALA A 172 12.02 5.22 -15.64
N GLU A 173 11.67 5.03 -14.36
CA GLU A 173 11.07 3.77 -13.90
C GLU A 173 9.69 3.55 -14.53
N ALA A 174 8.84 4.58 -14.55
CA ALA A 174 7.51 4.50 -15.14
C ALA A 174 7.56 4.18 -16.65
N GLU A 175 8.47 4.79 -17.40
CA GLU A 175 8.68 4.52 -18.83
C GLU A 175 9.04 3.05 -19.06
N ARG A 176 9.99 2.51 -18.30
CA ARG A 176 10.39 1.09 -18.41
C ARG A 176 9.27 0.12 -18.04
N LEU A 177 8.49 0.44 -17.00
CA LEU A 177 7.32 -0.37 -16.64
C LEU A 177 6.29 -0.36 -17.76
N ALA A 178 6.04 0.81 -18.35
CA ALA A 178 5.13 0.99 -19.48
C ALA A 178 5.60 0.21 -20.72
N GLU A 179 6.90 0.22 -21.03
CA GLU A 179 7.52 -0.58 -22.10
C GLU A 179 7.31 -2.10 -21.91
N ARG A 180 7.23 -2.55 -20.65
CA ARG A 180 6.97 -3.96 -20.28
C ARG A 180 5.49 -4.32 -20.27
N GLY A 181 4.60 -3.39 -20.62
CA GLY A 181 3.17 -3.62 -20.76
C GLY A 181 2.32 -3.10 -19.60
N VAL A 182 2.90 -2.40 -18.62
CA VAL A 182 2.13 -1.76 -17.54
C VAL A 182 1.23 -0.67 -18.12
N ARG A 183 -0.03 -0.66 -17.67
CA ARG A 183 -1.10 0.27 -18.07
C ARG A 183 -1.60 1.10 -16.89
N GLU A 184 -1.51 0.58 -15.67
CA GLU A 184 -1.87 1.29 -14.43
C GLU A 184 -0.64 1.50 -13.55
N LEU A 185 -0.41 2.75 -13.13
CA LEU A 185 0.56 3.09 -12.09
C LEU A 185 -0.17 3.49 -10.82
N ASN A 186 0.19 2.85 -9.71
CA ASN A 186 -0.27 3.21 -8.38
C ASN A 186 0.87 3.92 -7.64
N LEU A 187 0.78 5.24 -7.49
CA LEU A 187 1.78 6.03 -6.80
C LEU A 187 1.60 5.89 -5.30
N ILE A 188 2.66 5.44 -4.62
CA ILE A 188 2.68 5.19 -3.19
C ILE A 188 3.84 5.91 -2.51
N ALA A 189 3.58 6.32 -1.28
CA ALA A 189 4.55 6.78 -0.29
C ALA A 189 3.84 6.71 1.08
N GLU A 190 4.57 6.95 2.17
CA GLU A 190 3.94 7.23 3.45
C GLU A 190 3.15 8.56 3.45
N ASP A 191 3.51 9.49 2.56
CA ASP A 191 2.75 10.72 2.26
C ASP A 191 2.94 11.16 0.79
N THR A 192 2.05 10.72 -0.10
CA THR A 192 2.25 10.85 -1.55
C THR A 192 2.10 12.29 -2.06
N ASN A 193 1.16 13.08 -1.52
CA ASN A 193 0.90 14.44 -2.00
C ASN A 193 1.91 15.48 -1.48
N GLN A 194 2.89 15.06 -0.68
CA GLN A 194 4.09 15.85 -0.38
C GLN A 194 5.24 15.64 -1.38
N TYR A 195 5.08 14.79 -2.40
CA TYR A 195 6.16 14.52 -3.34
C TYR A 195 6.83 15.80 -3.87
N GLY A 196 8.15 15.82 -3.74
CA GLY A 196 9.04 16.89 -4.10
C GLY A 196 9.20 17.97 -3.03
N ALA A 197 8.44 17.99 -1.93
CA ALA A 197 8.51 19.06 -0.91
C ALA A 197 9.92 19.31 -0.36
N ASP A 198 10.74 18.27 -0.28
CA ASP A 198 12.14 18.26 0.14
C ASP A 198 13.14 18.69 -0.96
N PHE A 199 12.69 18.84 -2.21
CA PHE A 199 13.53 19.39 -3.26
C PHE A 199 13.74 20.90 -3.06
N GLN A 200 14.98 21.27 -2.74
CA GLN A 200 15.39 22.67 -2.52
C GLN A 200 15.61 23.44 -3.82
N ALA A 201 16.26 22.81 -4.81
CA ALA A 201 16.67 23.45 -6.06
C ALA A 201 15.76 23.11 -7.26
N ASP A 202 14.83 22.18 -7.07
CA ASP A 202 13.93 21.69 -8.12
C ASP A 202 12.48 22.07 -7.76
N PRO A 203 11.79 22.85 -8.62
CA PRO A 203 10.41 23.23 -8.37
C PRO A 203 9.43 22.10 -8.63
N ARG A 204 9.83 21.02 -9.33
CA ARG A 204 8.92 19.93 -9.71
C ARG A 204 8.36 19.24 -8.46
N ARG A 205 7.03 19.22 -8.34
CA ARG A 205 6.26 18.56 -7.29
C ARG A 205 5.39 17.48 -7.93
N LEU A 206 4.41 16.99 -7.16
CA LEU A 206 3.48 15.98 -7.63
C LEU A 206 2.74 16.37 -8.93
N PRO A 207 2.23 17.61 -9.12
CA PRO A 207 1.54 17.98 -10.37
C PRO A 207 2.42 17.78 -11.61
N GLU A 208 3.68 18.20 -11.55
CA GLU A 208 4.64 18.04 -12.64
C GLU A 208 4.95 16.56 -12.89
N LEU A 209 5.05 15.74 -11.83
CA LEU A 209 5.24 14.31 -11.98
C LEU A 209 4.01 13.68 -12.67
N LEU A 210 2.79 14.06 -12.29
CA LEU A 210 1.57 13.57 -12.93
C LEU A 210 1.52 13.92 -14.42
N HIS A 211 1.90 15.14 -14.80
CA HIS A 211 2.00 15.53 -16.21
C HIS A 211 3.05 14.71 -16.97
N ALA A 212 4.23 14.50 -16.39
CA ALA A 212 5.28 13.69 -17.01
C ALA A 212 4.86 12.22 -17.19
N LEU A 213 4.27 11.62 -16.16
CA LEU A 213 3.75 10.26 -16.23
C LEU A 213 2.61 10.15 -17.25
N ALA A 214 1.70 11.13 -17.30
CA ALA A 214 0.60 11.13 -18.26
C ALA A 214 1.07 11.25 -19.73
N ALA A 215 2.25 11.81 -19.96
CA ALA A 215 2.85 11.86 -21.29
C ALA A 215 3.26 10.48 -21.83
N ILE A 216 3.43 9.47 -20.97
CA ILE A 216 3.81 8.10 -21.36
C ILE A 216 2.62 7.42 -22.08
N PRO A 217 2.69 7.15 -23.40
CA PRO A 217 1.53 6.77 -24.20
C PRO A 217 0.83 5.48 -23.78
N GLN A 218 1.58 4.49 -23.27
CA GLN A 218 1.06 3.17 -22.93
C GLN A 218 0.22 3.18 -21.64
N LEU A 219 0.46 4.15 -20.74
CA LEU A 219 -0.30 4.26 -19.51
C LEU A 219 -1.74 4.69 -19.80
N LYS A 220 -2.67 4.04 -19.09
CA LYS A 220 -4.09 4.38 -19.06
C LYS A 220 -4.47 5.06 -17.74
N TRP A 221 -3.95 4.56 -16.62
CA TRP A 221 -4.32 5.04 -15.28
C TRP A 221 -3.11 5.35 -14.42
N ILE A 222 -3.20 6.46 -13.69
CA ILE A 222 -2.27 6.92 -12.66
C ILE A 222 -3.10 7.20 -11.41
N ARG A 223 -2.88 6.43 -10.35
CA ARG A 223 -3.65 6.48 -9.10
C ARG A 223 -2.81 7.02 -7.96
N LEU A 224 -3.43 7.87 -7.15
CA LEU A 224 -2.83 8.42 -5.94
C LEU A 224 -3.32 7.64 -4.71
N LEU A 225 -2.39 7.03 -4.00
CA LEU A 225 -2.64 6.35 -2.73
C LEU A 225 -1.95 7.07 -1.58
N TYR A 226 -2.47 6.95 -0.36
CA TYR A 226 -1.83 7.47 0.86
C TYR A 226 -1.55 8.98 0.83
N CYS A 227 -2.54 9.79 0.41
CA CYS A 227 -2.44 11.25 0.50
C CYS A 227 -2.80 11.76 1.90
N PHE A 228 -2.06 12.76 2.39
CA PHE A 228 -2.34 13.42 3.65
C PHE A 228 -3.35 14.57 3.50
N PRO A 229 -4.27 14.78 4.47
CA PRO A 229 -5.38 15.75 4.35
C PRO A 229 -4.97 17.21 4.60
N SER A 230 -3.91 17.70 3.96
CA SER A 230 -3.48 19.11 4.04
C SER A 230 -2.82 19.63 2.77
N TYR A 231 -2.04 18.80 2.06
CA TYR A 231 -1.19 19.23 0.94
C TYR A 231 -1.88 19.12 -0.43
N PHE A 232 -3.04 19.75 -0.56
CA PHE A 232 -3.77 19.84 -1.83
C PHE A 232 -3.76 21.29 -2.35
N SER A 233 -2.72 21.63 -3.10
CA SER A 233 -2.63 22.92 -3.80
C SER A 233 -3.68 23.02 -4.91
N ASP A 234 -4.03 24.24 -5.33
CA ASP A 234 -4.92 24.44 -6.48
C ASP A 234 -4.39 23.78 -7.75
N GLU A 235 -3.07 23.80 -7.93
CA GLU A 235 -2.39 23.16 -9.06
C GLU A 235 -2.50 21.63 -9.02
N LEU A 236 -2.36 21.00 -7.85
CA LEU A 236 -2.54 19.56 -7.72
C LEU A 236 -3.98 19.15 -7.97
N ILE A 237 -4.95 19.90 -7.44
CA ILE A 237 -6.37 19.65 -7.67
C ILE A 237 -6.69 19.78 -9.17
N GLU A 238 -6.15 20.81 -9.84
CA GLU A 238 -6.33 21.00 -11.27
C GLU A 238 -5.67 19.89 -12.10
N ALA A 239 -4.48 19.42 -11.73
CA ALA A 239 -3.82 18.30 -12.38
C ALA A 239 -4.66 17.01 -12.25
N ILE A 240 -5.18 16.71 -11.06
CA ILE A 240 -6.07 15.57 -10.85
C ILE A 240 -7.37 15.72 -11.67
N ALA A 241 -7.94 16.92 -11.74
CA ALA A 241 -9.16 17.17 -12.49
C ALA A 241 -8.96 17.02 -14.00
N SER A 242 -7.93 17.65 -14.55
CA SER A 242 -7.76 17.87 -16.00
C SER A 242 -6.94 16.82 -16.73
N ILE A 243 -6.08 16.06 -16.04
CA ILE A 243 -5.28 15.02 -16.69
C ILE A 243 -6.12 13.75 -16.83
N ASP A 244 -6.43 13.36 -18.06
CA ASP A 244 -7.30 12.21 -18.37
C ASP A 244 -6.81 10.88 -17.79
N LYS A 245 -5.48 10.70 -17.70
CA LYS A 245 -4.88 9.47 -17.15
C LYS A 245 -4.84 9.44 -15.63
N VAL A 246 -5.04 10.57 -14.95
CA VAL A 246 -5.14 10.60 -13.50
C VAL A 246 -6.57 10.25 -13.12
N VAL A 247 -6.74 9.06 -12.53
CA VAL A 247 -8.05 8.52 -12.20
C VAL A 247 -8.77 9.42 -11.20
N LYS A 248 -10.10 9.48 -11.27
CA LYS A 248 -10.91 10.28 -10.33
C LYS A 248 -11.11 9.54 -9.00
N TYR A 249 -9.99 9.17 -8.41
CA TYR A 249 -9.86 8.42 -7.16
C TYR A 249 -8.70 8.98 -6.34
N ILE A 250 -8.94 9.26 -5.05
CA ILE A 250 -7.88 9.64 -4.12
C ILE A 250 -8.10 8.91 -2.79
N ASP A 251 -7.07 8.21 -2.33
CA ASP A 251 -7.03 7.66 -0.97
C ASP A 251 -6.43 8.67 0.00
N ILE A 252 -7.26 9.10 0.97
CA ILE A 252 -6.91 10.07 1.99
C ILE A 252 -7.25 9.47 3.36
N PRO A 253 -6.32 8.74 4.01
CA PRO A 253 -6.57 8.17 5.33
C PRO A 253 -6.79 9.28 6.36
N LEU A 254 -8.04 9.52 6.78
CA LEU A 254 -8.41 10.61 7.69
C LEU A 254 -8.16 10.29 9.17
N GLN A 255 -8.16 9.01 9.52
CA GLN A 255 -7.94 8.45 10.86
C GLN A 255 -9.07 8.77 11.86
N HIS A 256 -9.58 10.00 11.84
CA HIS A 256 -10.81 10.41 12.55
C HIS A 256 -11.40 11.68 11.92
N LEU A 257 -12.56 12.12 12.42
CA LEU A 257 -13.21 13.38 12.04
C LEU A 257 -13.60 14.28 13.23
N THR A 258 -13.27 13.85 14.45
CA THR A 258 -13.73 14.52 15.68
C THR A 258 -12.60 15.43 16.16
N PRO A 259 -12.84 16.75 16.37
CA PRO A 259 -11.76 17.71 16.63
C PRO A 259 -10.86 17.35 17.82
N SER A 260 -11.46 16.90 18.92
CA SER A 260 -10.75 16.52 20.14
C SER A 260 -9.87 15.29 19.93
N VAL A 261 -10.38 14.25 19.26
CA VAL A 261 -9.61 13.04 18.92
C VAL A 261 -8.48 13.38 17.96
N LEU A 262 -8.74 14.16 16.89
CA LEU A 262 -7.73 14.60 15.94
C LEU A 262 -6.60 15.39 16.61
N THR A 263 -6.94 16.22 17.59
CA THR A 263 -5.95 16.94 18.40
C THR A 263 -5.06 15.97 19.17
N ARG A 264 -5.64 14.94 19.82
CA ARG A 264 -4.86 13.90 20.53
C ARG A 264 -4.03 13.04 19.57
N MET A 265 -4.52 12.82 18.36
CA MET A 265 -3.79 12.14 17.28
C MET A 265 -2.65 13.00 16.67
N ARG A 266 -2.59 14.30 16.98
CA ARG A 266 -1.74 15.31 16.30
C ARG A 266 -1.98 15.35 14.78
N ARG A 267 -3.25 15.32 14.39
CA ARG A 267 -3.73 15.35 13.00
C ARG A 267 -4.30 16.72 12.66
N PRO A 268 -4.40 17.07 11.36
CA PRO A 268 -5.08 18.29 10.93
C PRO A 268 -6.51 18.37 11.48
N GLY A 269 -6.93 19.56 11.91
CA GLY A 269 -8.26 19.77 12.49
C GLY A 269 -9.39 19.53 11.48
N SER A 270 -10.52 19.01 11.98
CA SER A 270 -11.64 18.55 11.14
C SER A 270 -12.17 19.60 10.15
N LYS A 271 -12.26 20.87 10.55
CA LYS A 271 -12.76 21.95 9.67
C LYS A 271 -11.88 22.16 8.42
N GLY A 272 -10.57 22.08 8.58
CA GLY A 272 -9.62 22.25 7.47
C GLY A 272 -9.71 21.06 6.50
N THR A 273 -9.69 19.86 7.05
CA THR A 273 -9.91 18.60 6.32
C THR A 273 -11.22 18.63 5.54
N GLU A 274 -12.35 18.94 6.19
CA GLU A 274 -13.66 19.05 5.55
C GLU A 274 -13.70 20.07 4.41
N ALA A 275 -13.01 21.20 4.57
CA ALA A 275 -12.92 22.21 3.51
C ALA A 275 -12.13 21.69 2.31
N ILE A 276 -11.05 20.94 2.53
CA ILE A 276 -10.26 20.30 1.46
C ILE A 276 -11.09 19.24 0.74
N LEU A 277 -11.77 18.35 1.46
CA LEU A 277 -12.60 17.30 0.85
C LEU A 277 -13.75 17.89 0.02
N ARG A 278 -14.39 18.95 0.53
CA ARG A 278 -15.42 19.67 -0.23
C ARG A 278 -14.82 20.29 -1.50
N LYS A 279 -13.69 21.00 -1.38
CA LYS A 279 -13.00 21.60 -2.52
C LYS A 279 -12.62 20.57 -3.59
N LEU A 280 -12.14 19.40 -3.17
CA LEU A 280 -11.81 18.29 -4.07
C LEU A 280 -13.04 17.83 -4.85
N ARG A 281 -14.17 17.58 -4.18
CA ARG A 281 -15.42 17.18 -4.84
C ARG A 281 -16.00 18.25 -5.77
N GLU A 282 -15.88 19.52 -5.40
CA GLU A 282 -16.34 20.63 -6.22
C GLU A 282 -15.51 20.81 -7.50
N ARG A 283 -14.21 20.49 -7.45
CA ARG A 283 -13.26 20.76 -8.53
C ARG A 283 -12.91 19.53 -9.38
N VAL A 284 -13.11 18.33 -8.86
CA VAL A 284 -12.84 17.06 -9.56
C VAL A 284 -14.18 16.33 -9.72
N PRO A 285 -14.84 16.44 -10.89
CA PRO A 285 -16.08 15.73 -11.16
C PRO A 285 -15.92 14.21 -10.98
N ASP A 286 -16.99 13.56 -10.51
CA ASP A 286 -17.05 12.10 -10.29
C ASP A 286 -15.99 11.52 -9.33
N LEU A 287 -15.33 12.38 -8.54
CA LEU A 287 -14.29 11.95 -7.59
C LEU A 287 -14.80 10.97 -6.54
N VAL A 288 -14.18 9.79 -6.50
CA VAL A 288 -14.27 8.84 -5.39
C VAL A 288 -13.15 9.12 -4.39
N LEU A 289 -13.56 9.33 -3.14
CA LEU A 289 -12.66 9.47 -2.01
C LEU A 289 -12.64 8.17 -1.22
N ARG A 290 -11.45 7.62 -1.01
CA ARG A 290 -11.20 6.54 -0.05
C ARG A 290 -10.66 7.11 1.24
N THR A 291 -11.08 6.56 2.37
CA THR A 291 -10.53 6.93 3.68
C THR A 291 -10.34 5.72 4.58
N THR A 292 -9.61 5.91 5.66
CA THR A 292 -9.46 4.94 6.74
C THR A 292 -9.68 5.61 8.08
N PHE A 293 -10.37 4.94 9.00
CA PHE A 293 -10.56 5.39 10.38
C PHE A 293 -9.94 4.43 11.40
N ILE A 294 -9.50 5.00 12.53
CA ILE A 294 -9.00 4.26 13.69
C ILE A 294 -10.02 4.40 14.81
N CYS A 295 -10.61 3.28 15.22
CA CYS A 295 -11.64 3.19 16.24
C CYS A 295 -11.06 2.82 17.61
N GLY A 296 -11.53 3.49 18.65
CA GLY A 296 -11.08 3.30 20.03
C GLY A 296 -9.68 3.83 20.30
N PHE A 297 -9.36 4.98 19.71
CA PHE A 297 -8.13 5.72 20.04
C PHE A 297 -8.09 6.04 21.55
N PRO A 298 -6.92 6.08 22.20
CA PRO A 298 -6.85 6.34 23.64
C PRO A 298 -7.60 7.61 24.08
N GLY A 299 -8.57 7.41 24.98
CA GLY A 299 -9.47 8.42 25.51
C GLY A 299 -10.67 8.76 24.64
N GLU A 300 -10.94 8.02 23.55
CA GLU A 300 -12.14 8.21 22.73
C GLU A 300 -13.43 7.83 23.48
N THR A 301 -14.33 8.79 23.63
CA THR A 301 -15.63 8.59 24.28
C THR A 301 -16.72 8.13 23.30
N ASP A 302 -17.85 7.67 23.84
CA ASP A 302 -18.99 7.24 23.02
C ASP A 302 -19.58 8.42 22.21
N GLU A 303 -19.58 9.62 22.76
CA GLU A 303 -20.01 10.83 22.04
C GLU A 303 -19.06 11.19 20.89
N GLU A 304 -17.75 11.03 21.08
CA GLU A 304 -16.75 11.32 20.05
C GLU A 304 -16.83 10.32 18.89
N HIS A 305 -17.10 9.04 19.20
CA HIS A 305 -17.35 7.99 18.21
C HIS A 305 -18.68 8.20 17.47
N ALA A 306 -19.77 8.50 18.19
CA ALA A 306 -21.04 8.83 17.56
C ALA A 306 -20.94 10.05 16.64
N GLU A 307 -20.15 11.06 17.02
CA GLU A 307 -19.85 12.20 16.16
C GLU A 307 -19.05 11.80 14.91
N LEU A 308 -18.07 10.89 15.05
CA LEU A 308 -17.32 10.33 13.92
C LEU A 308 -18.25 9.66 12.91
N VAL A 309 -19.09 8.73 13.37
CA VAL A 309 -20.06 8.02 12.52
C VAL A 309 -20.98 9.01 11.80
N GLN A 310 -21.53 9.98 12.53
CA GLN A 310 -22.41 10.99 11.93
C GLN A 310 -21.69 11.84 10.87
N ARG A 311 -20.44 12.26 11.12
CA ARG A 311 -19.66 13.05 10.16
C ARG A 311 -19.26 12.22 8.95
N ALA A 312 -18.82 10.98 9.15
CA ALA A 312 -18.46 10.06 8.08
C ALA A 312 -19.64 9.80 7.13
N ALA A 313 -20.84 9.58 7.68
CA ALA A 313 -22.05 9.36 6.89
C ALA A 313 -22.39 10.58 5.99
N LYS A 314 -22.26 11.80 6.52
CA LYS A 314 -22.47 13.05 5.74
C LYS A 314 -21.45 13.22 4.62
N MET A 315 -20.31 12.55 4.72
CA MET A 315 -19.26 12.63 3.73
C MET A 315 -19.41 11.60 2.62
N HIS A 316 -20.27 10.58 2.69
CA HIS A 316 -20.49 9.63 1.58
C HIS A 316 -19.19 9.10 0.96
N PHE A 317 -18.36 8.43 1.77
CA PHE A 317 -17.16 7.76 1.27
C PHE A 317 -17.54 6.43 0.61
N ALA A 318 -17.46 6.37 -0.71
CA ALA A 318 -17.78 5.15 -1.47
C ALA A 318 -16.75 4.02 -1.26
N ARG A 319 -15.54 4.35 -0.80
CA ARG A 319 -14.48 3.40 -0.44
C ARG A 319 -13.94 3.76 0.93
N GLY A 320 -13.63 2.77 1.73
CA GLY A 320 -12.97 3.01 3.00
C GLY A 320 -12.90 1.80 3.89
N GLY A 321 -12.21 1.96 5.01
CA GLY A 321 -12.06 0.92 6.01
C GLY A 321 -11.95 1.50 7.42
N ALA A 322 -12.22 0.66 8.40
CA ALA A 322 -12.04 0.98 9.81
C ALA A 322 -11.13 -0.07 10.45
N PHE A 323 -10.23 0.38 11.30
CA PHE A 323 -9.34 -0.47 12.09
C PHE A 323 -9.53 -0.17 13.56
N SER A 324 -9.49 -1.19 14.40
CA SER A 324 -9.36 -0.98 15.84
C SER A 324 -7.97 -0.40 16.14
N TYR A 325 -7.90 0.55 17.06
CA TYR A 325 -6.63 1.10 17.52
C TYR A 325 -5.74 -0.02 18.08
N SER A 326 -4.51 -0.09 17.55
CA SER A 326 -3.47 -1.00 18.01
C SER A 326 -2.36 -0.20 18.67
N ALA A 327 -2.04 -0.54 19.92
CA ALA A 327 -0.98 0.12 20.67
C ALA A 327 0.38 -0.34 20.12
N GLU A 328 1.16 0.61 19.64
CA GLU A 328 2.46 0.36 19.01
C GLU A 328 3.62 0.80 19.91
N ASP A 329 4.63 -0.05 20.06
CA ASP A 329 5.82 0.26 20.88
C ASP A 329 6.52 1.53 20.43
N GLY A 330 6.84 2.40 21.39
CA GLY A 330 7.52 3.67 21.14
C GLY A 330 6.60 4.78 20.61
N THR A 331 5.30 4.53 20.42
CA THR A 331 4.34 5.57 20.04
C THR A 331 3.81 6.31 21.27
N VAL A 332 3.47 7.60 21.10
CA VAL A 332 2.90 8.42 22.17
C VAL A 332 1.53 7.88 22.60
N ALA A 333 0.69 7.49 21.64
CA ALA A 333 -0.63 6.93 21.89
C ALA A 333 -0.55 5.58 22.61
N GLY A 334 0.46 4.74 22.31
CA GLY A 334 0.67 3.46 23.00
C GLY A 334 0.93 3.61 24.50
N GLN A 335 1.44 4.76 24.92
CA GLN A 335 1.76 5.07 26.32
C GLN A 335 0.65 5.85 27.05
N MET A 336 -0.43 6.22 26.36
CA MET A 336 -1.54 6.95 26.99
C MET A 336 -2.29 6.04 27.97
N ALA A 337 -2.58 6.55 29.18
CA ALA A 337 -3.24 5.76 30.22
C ALA A 337 -4.71 5.38 29.90
N ALA A 338 -5.40 6.23 29.14
CA ALA A 338 -6.82 6.06 28.81
C ALA A 338 -7.03 5.10 27.62
N GLN A 339 -6.48 3.90 27.68
CA GLN A 339 -6.73 2.89 26.63
C GLN A 339 -8.21 2.47 26.65
N VAL A 340 -8.80 2.28 25.47
CA VAL A 340 -10.15 1.75 25.30
C VAL A 340 -10.09 0.21 25.32
N GLU A 341 -11.10 -0.44 25.88
CA GLU A 341 -11.20 -1.91 25.90
C GLU A 341 -11.40 -2.48 24.49
N ASP A 342 -10.81 -3.64 24.20
CA ASP A 342 -10.78 -4.19 22.85
C ASP A 342 -12.18 -4.55 22.31
N GLU A 343 -13.10 -4.97 23.18
CA GLU A 343 -14.50 -5.21 22.81
C GLU A 343 -15.16 -3.94 22.27
N ILE A 344 -14.98 -2.80 22.98
CA ILE A 344 -15.48 -1.49 22.53
C ILE A 344 -14.81 -1.06 21.22
N LYS A 345 -13.50 -1.30 21.04
CA LYS A 345 -12.80 -0.98 19.78
C LYS A 345 -13.36 -1.77 18.61
N GLN A 346 -13.74 -3.03 18.83
CA GLN A 346 -14.30 -3.91 17.81
C GLN A 346 -15.72 -3.48 17.45
N ASP A 347 -16.58 -3.22 18.43
CA ASP A 347 -17.94 -2.72 18.21
C ASP A 347 -17.94 -1.42 17.38
N ARG A 348 -17.07 -0.47 17.75
CA ARG A 348 -16.91 0.80 17.03
C ARG A 348 -16.38 0.61 15.60
N ARG A 349 -15.46 -0.34 15.40
CA ARG A 349 -14.94 -0.70 14.07
C ARG A 349 -16.04 -1.30 13.20
N ASP A 350 -16.84 -2.21 13.76
CA ASP A 350 -17.87 -2.93 13.03
C ASP A 350 -19.03 -1.99 12.65
N GLU A 351 -19.35 -1.00 13.49
CA GLU A 351 -20.31 0.07 13.15
C GLU A 351 -19.85 0.90 11.95
N LEU A 352 -18.59 1.37 11.95
CA LEU A 352 -18.05 2.12 10.81
C LEU A 352 -17.88 1.26 9.55
N THR A 353 -17.56 -0.01 9.71
CA THR A 353 -17.48 -0.97 8.59
C THR A 353 -18.85 -1.14 7.95
N SER A 354 -19.90 -1.25 8.75
CA SER A 354 -21.29 -1.32 8.27
C SER A 354 -21.69 -0.05 7.51
N LEU A 355 -21.26 1.12 7.99
CA LEU A 355 -21.44 2.39 7.27
C LEU A 355 -20.75 2.37 5.90
N PHE A 356 -19.47 1.97 5.83
CA PHE A 356 -18.75 1.91 4.55
C PHE A 356 -19.34 0.90 3.57
N GLN A 357 -19.81 -0.26 4.04
CA GLN A 357 -20.52 -1.23 3.21
C GLN A 357 -21.81 -0.62 2.62
N HIS A 358 -22.57 0.11 3.44
CA HIS A 358 -23.77 0.81 2.98
C HIS A 358 -23.46 1.86 1.91
N GLU A 359 -22.47 2.72 2.15
CA GLU A 359 -22.07 3.77 1.19
C GLU A 359 -21.49 3.17 -0.11
N SER A 360 -20.70 2.10 -0.02
CA SER A 360 -20.15 1.39 -1.17
C SER A 360 -21.25 0.76 -2.04
N ARG A 361 -22.25 0.10 -1.41
CA ARG A 361 -23.41 -0.46 -2.11
C ARG A 361 -24.24 0.64 -2.78
N SER A 362 -24.53 1.72 -2.06
CA SER A 362 -25.27 2.88 -2.60
C SER A 362 -24.57 3.48 -3.83
N TRP A 363 -23.24 3.60 -3.77
CA TRP A 363 -22.44 4.03 -4.91
C TRP A 363 -22.53 3.04 -6.09
N ALA A 364 -22.42 1.74 -5.82
CA ALA A 364 -22.48 0.69 -6.83
C ALA A 364 -23.86 0.65 -7.54
N GLU A 365 -24.95 0.74 -6.77
CA GLU A 365 -26.32 0.86 -7.30
C GLU A 365 -26.46 2.10 -8.20
N GLY A 366 -25.84 3.22 -7.82
CA GLY A 366 -25.76 4.43 -8.65
C GLY A 366 -25.01 4.26 -9.97
N GLN A 367 -24.27 3.15 -10.17
CA GLN A 367 -23.59 2.85 -11.42
C GLN A 367 -24.45 2.05 -12.41
N LEU A 368 -25.62 1.54 -12.00
CA LEU A 368 -26.48 0.74 -12.88
C LEU A 368 -26.82 1.49 -14.17
N GLY A 369 -26.60 0.84 -15.30
CA GLY A 369 -26.82 1.39 -16.64
C GLY A 369 -25.74 2.36 -17.14
N ARG A 370 -24.77 2.76 -16.30
CA ARG A 370 -23.63 3.56 -16.76
C ARG A 370 -22.66 2.70 -17.56
N GLU A 371 -21.96 3.35 -18.48
CA GLU A 371 -20.81 2.76 -19.16
C GLU A 371 -19.51 3.21 -18.52
N LEU A 372 -18.64 2.26 -18.18
CA LEU A 372 -17.38 2.47 -17.49
C LEU A 372 -16.25 1.76 -18.24
N ASP A 373 -15.04 2.30 -18.14
CA ASP A 373 -13.84 1.62 -18.60
C ASP A 373 -13.41 0.60 -17.53
N VAL A 374 -13.30 -0.67 -17.92
CA VAL A 374 -12.92 -1.78 -17.04
C VAL A 374 -11.57 -2.33 -17.46
N MET A 375 -10.58 -2.26 -16.56
CA MET A 375 -9.28 -2.90 -16.75
C MET A 375 -9.35 -4.34 -16.29
N ILE A 376 -9.07 -5.29 -17.19
CA ILE A 376 -9.16 -6.72 -16.89
C ILE A 376 -7.91 -7.15 -16.11
N ASP A 377 -8.10 -7.67 -14.91
CA ASP A 377 -6.99 -8.11 -14.05
C ASP A 377 -6.68 -9.59 -14.22
N ARG A 378 -7.71 -10.43 -14.35
CA ARG A 378 -7.57 -11.88 -14.48
C ARG A 378 -8.79 -12.54 -15.11
N MET A 379 -8.63 -13.79 -15.49
CA MET A 379 -9.75 -14.70 -15.81
C MET A 379 -10.03 -15.59 -14.60
N ASP A 380 -11.31 -15.82 -14.31
CA ASP A 380 -11.79 -16.79 -13.33
C ASP A 380 -12.77 -17.75 -14.02
N GLY A 381 -12.26 -18.92 -14.42
CA GLY A 381 -12.97 -19.81 -15.33
C GLY A 381 -13.28 -19.14 -16.67
N ASN A 382 -14.57 -18.93 -16.96
CA ASN A 382 -15.03 -18.26 -18.17
C ASN A 382 -15.37 -16.77 -17.96
N ASP A 383 -15.28 -16.28 -16.71
CA ASP A 383 -15.64 -14.91 -16.35
C ASP A 383 -14.37 -14.04 -16.32
N ALA A 384 -14.44 -12.83 -16.84
CA ALA A 384 -13.37 -11.86 -16.69
C ALA A 384 -13.58 -11.04 -15.40
N ILE A 385 -12.52 -10.90 -14.61
CA ILE A 385 -12.51 -10.05 -13.41
C ILE A 385 -11.62 -8.85 -13.70
N GLY A 386 -12.16 -7.66 -13.45
CA GLY A 386 -11.44 -6.41 -13.62
C GLY A 386 -11.83 -5.38 -12.57
N ARG A 387 -11.41 -4.14 -12.80
CA ARG A 387 -11.70 -3.00 -11.93
C ARG A 387 -12.01 -1.76 -12.75
N THR A 388 -12.70 -0.81 -12.14
CA THR A 388 -12.88 0.52 -12.71
C THR A 388 -11.78 1.48 -12.24
N GLU A 389 -11.75 2.70 -12.78
CA GLU A 389 -10.86 3.74 -12.28
C GLU A 389 -11.12 4.10 -10.80
N TYR A 390 -12.29 3.73 -10.26
CA TYR A 390 -12.72 4.01 -8.89
C TYR A 390 -12.28 2.95 -7.88
N ASP A 391 -11.57 1.91 -8.32
CA ASP A 391 -11.18 0.76 -7.49
C ASP A 391 -9.67 0.51 -7.56
N ALA A 392 -8.99 0.69 -6.43
CA ALA A 392 -7.58 0.33 -6.30
C ALA A 392 -7.39 -1.20 -6.32
N PRO A 393 -6.23 -1.70 -6.81
CA PRO A 393 -5.97 -3.13 -6.82
C PRO A 393 -5.99 -3.71 -5.39
N GLU A 394 -6.54 -4.92 -5.25
CA GLU A 394 -6.58 -5.76 -4.04
C GLU A 394 -7.41 -5.23 -2.86
N ILE A 395 -7.61 -3.92 -2.74
CA ILE A 395 -8.18 -3.29 -1.53
C ILE A 395 -9.61 -2.77 -1.71
N ASP A 396 -10.09 -2.63 -2.95
CA ASP A 396 -11.42 -2.13 -3.29
C ASP A 396 -12.20 -3.19 -4.11
N ASN A 397 -13.35 -2.80 -4.64
CA ASN A 397 -14.33 -3.69 -5.28
C ASN A 397 -13.86 -4.16 -6.67
N ILE A 398 -14.53 -5.18 -7.19
CA ILE A 398 -14.28 -5.73 -8.53
C ILE A 398 -15.45 -5.50 -9.49
N VAL A 399 -15.15 -5.65 -10.76
CA VAL A 399 -16.13 -5.80 -11.84
C VAL A 399 -16.03 -7.20 -12.41
N ARG A 400 -17.15 -7.91 -12.44
CA ARG A 400 -17.28 -9.22 -13.07
C ARG A 400 -17.99 -9.10 -14.41
N ILE A 401 -17.39 -9.71 -15.45
CA ILE A 401 -17.95 -9.79 -16.80
C ILE A 401 -18.16 -11.27 -17.13
N PRO A 402 -19.39 -11.80 -16.99
CA PRO A 402 -19.66 -13.22 -17.14
C PRO A 402 -19.45 -13.75 -18.57
N ALA A 403 -18.97 -14.99 -18.67
CA ALA A 403 -18.88 -15.77 -19.92
C ALA A 403 -18.17 -15.06 -21.08
N MET A 404 -17.13 -14.27 -20.78
CA MET A 404 -16.38 -13.48 -21.76
C MET A 404 -14.87 -13.67 -21.56
N PRO A 405 -14.16 -14.36 -22.47
CA PRO A 405 -12.72 -14.50 -22.38
C PRO A 405 -12.03 -13.20 -22.82
N LEU A 406 -11.59 -12.39 -21.86
CA LEU A 406 -10.86 -11.15 -22.11
C LEU A 406 -9.39 -11.29 -21.71
N LEU A 407 -8.53 -10.53 -22.38
CA LEU A 407 -7.09 -10.55 -22.09
C LEU A 407 -6.79 -9.68 -20.86
N PRO A 408 -6.11 -10.21 -19.82
CA PRO A 408 -5.58 -9.38 -18.73
C PRO A 408 -4.73 -8.21 -19.24
N GLY A 409 -4.91 -7.04 -18.65
CA GLY A 409 -4.31 -5.78 -19.07
C GLY A 409 -5.02 -5.05 -20.20
N SER A 410 -6.02 -5.66 -20.83
CA SER A 410 -6.91 -4.94 -21.75
C SER A 410 -7.89 -4.05 -20.97
N VAL A 411 -8.32 -2.97 -21.61
CA VAL A 411 -9.34 -2.08 -21.08
C VAL A 411 -10.54 -2.15 -21.99
N VAL A 412 -11.69 -2.51 -21.44
CA VAL A 412 -12.93 -2.73 -22.17
C VAL A 412 -13.99 -1.76 -21.67
N ARG A 413 -14.70 -1.12 -22.59
CA ARG A 413 -15.86 -0.31 -22.25
C ARG A 413 -17.01 -1.24 -21.93
N CYS A 414 -17.55 -1.17 -20.72
CA CYS A 414 -18.62 -2.05 -20.26
C CYS A 414 -19.80 -1.25 -19.69
N ARG A 415 -21.01 -1.73 -19.93
CA ARG A 415 -22.24 -1.25 -19.29
C ARG A 415 -22.51 -2.07 -18.04
N VAL A 416 -22.71 -1.40 -16.91
CA VAL A 416 -23.10 -2.05 -15.65
C VAL A 416 -24.56 -2.51 -15.75
N VAL A 417 -24.81 -3.79 -15.55
CA VAL A 417 -26.15 -4.41 -15.70
C VAL A 417 -26.73 -4.91 -14.39
N ALA A 418 -25.89 -5.21 -13.41
CA ALA A 418 -26.31 -5.59 -12.07
C ALA A 418 -25.23 -5.22 -11.04
N VAL A 419 -25.61 -5.29 -9.77
CA VAL A 419 -24.73 -5.10 -8.61
C VAL A 419 -24.87 -6.35 -7.73
N ASP A 420 -23.75 -6.89 -7.29
CA ASP A 420 -23.68 -7.99 -6.33
C ASP A 420 -23.02 -7.47 -5.05
N ASP A 421 -23.87 -7.12 -4.08
CA ASP A 421 -23.50 -6.37 -2.88
C ASP A 421 -22.77 -5.05 -3.19
N VAL A 422 -21.43 -5.04 -3.19
CA VAL A 422 -20.60 -3.87 -3.49
C VAL A 422 -19.89 -3.97 -4.85
N ASP A 423 -19.89 -5.15 -5.45
CA ASP A 423 -19.24 -5.44 -6.72
C ASP A 423 -20.18 -5.19 -7.90
N LEU A 424 -19.60 -4.88 -9.06
CA LEU A 424 -20.36 -4.61 -10.27
C LEU A 424 -20.39 -5.84 -11.17
N ILE A 425 -21.53 -6.09 -11.81
CA ILE A 425 -21.65 -7.02 -12.92
C ILE A 425 -21.88 -6.21 -14.19
N ALA A 426 -21.05 -6.41 -15.20
CA ALA A 426 -21.07 -5.63 -16.42
C ALA A 426 -20.99 -6.50 -17.68
N GLU A 427 -21.42 -5.92 -18.80
CA GLU A 427 -21.29 -6.51 -20.15
C GLU A 427 -20.58 -5.51 -21.07
N PRO A 428 -19.81 -5.93 -22.08
CA PRO A 428 -19.16 -4.99 -23.00
C PRO A 428 -20.19 -4.12 -23.74
N ALA A 429 -19.94 -2.82 -23.79
CA ALA A 429 -20.82 -1.87 -24.45
C ALA A 429 -20.71 -1.99 -25.98
N GLY A 430 -21.86 -1.99 -26.67
CA GLY A 430 -21.93 -1.95 -28.13
C GLY A 430 -21.75 -3.30 -28.85
N MET A 431 -21.96 -4.43 -28.15
CA MET A 431 -22.08 -5.75 -28.77
C MET A 431 -23.50 -6.06 -29.25
#